data_AF-P81613-F1
#
_entry.id   AF-P81613-F1
#
_cell.length_a   1.000
_cell.length_b   1.000
_cell.length_c   1.000
_cell.angle_alpha   90.00
_cell.angle_beta   90.00
_cell.angle_gamma   90.00
#
_symmetry.space_group_name_H-M   'P 1'
#
loop_
_entity.id
_entity.type
_entity.pdbx_description
1 polymer ?
#
loop_
_entity_poly.entity_id
_entity_poly.type
_entity_poly.pdbx_seq_one_letter_code
_entity_poly.pdbx_strand_id
1 'polypeptide(L)' 'SCASRCKGHCRARRCGYYVSVLYRGRCYCKCLRC' A
#
# COMPACT_ATOMS: atom_id res chain seq x y z
N SER A 1 10.19 -0.61 -3.53
CA SER A 1 9.27 -1.61 -4.12
C SER A 1 7.81 -1.21 -3.95
N CYS A 2 6.87 -1.84 -4.67
CA CYS A 2 5.42 -1.60 -4.56
C CYS A 2 4.93 -1.51 -3.11
N ALA A 3 5.36 -2.47 -2.27
CA ALA A 3 5.07 -2.50 -0.84
C ALA A 3 5.60 -1.27 -0.07
N SER A 4 6.82 -0.81 -0.35
CA SER A 4 7.40 0.38 0.28
C SER A 4 6.59 1.64 -0.04
N ARG A 5 6.16 1.78 -1.30
CA ARG A 5 5.35 2.92 -1.75
C ARG A 5 3.95 2.88 -1.13
N CYS A 6 3.36 1.68 -1.04
CA CYS A 6 2.08 1.47 -0.39
C CYS A 6 2.14 1.74 1.11
N LYS A 7 3.19 1.24 1.80
CA LYS A 7 3.45 1.51 3.22
C LYS A 7 3.54 3.01 3.49
N GLY A 8 4.32 3.75 2.71
CA GLY A 8 4.45 5.20 2.85
C GLY A 8 3.12 5.92 2.65
N HIS A 9 2.39 5.58 1.58
CA HIS A 9 1.09 6.17 1.28
C HIS A 9 0.04 5.90 2.38
N CYS A 10 -0.06 4.66 2.84
CA CYS A 10 -1.03 4.28 3.88
C CYS A 10 -0.65 4.82 5.25
N ARG A 11 0.65 4.86 5.59
CA ARG A 11 1.14 5.46 6.83
C ARG A 11 0.89 6.97 6.86
N ALA A 12 1.04 7.67 5.73
CA ALA A 12 0.69 9.09 5.62
C ALA A 12 -0.80 9.35 5.85
N ARG A 13 -1.66 8.39 5.48
CA ARG A 13 -3.11 8.40 5.77
C ARG A 13 -3.47 7.90 7.18
N ARG A 14 -2.49 7.60 8.03
CA ARG A 14 -2.67 7.02 9.38
C ARG A 14 -3.42 5.67 9.38
N CYS A 15 -3.40 4.96 8.26
CA CYS A 15 -3.98 3.64 8.17
C CYS A 15 -3.07 2.63 8.89
N GLY A 16 -3.64 1.78 9.75
CA GLY A 16 -2.87 0.79 10.50
C GLY A 16 -2.35 -0.38 9.64
N TYR A 17 -3.00 -0.64 8.51
CA TYR A 17 -2.69 -1.77 7.63
C TYR A 17 -2.64 -1.35 6.16
N TYR A 18 -1.90 -2.12 5.37
CA TYR A 18 -1.89 -1.99 3.93
C TYR A 18 -1.68 -3.36 3.28
N VAL A 19 -2.30 -3.54 2.13
CA VAL A 19 -2.03 -4.66 1.25
C VAL A 19 -1.49 -4.13 -0.07
N SER A 20 -0.44 -4.75 -0.57
CA SER A 20 0.17 -4.41 -1.85
C SER A 20 0.40 -5.67 -2.66
N VAL A 21 -0.09 -5.69 -3.90
CA VAL A 21 0.18 -6.76 -4.86
C VAL A 21 0.81 -6.19 -6.11
N LEU A 22 1.88 -6.83 -6.58
CA LEU A 22 2.49 -6.52 -7.86
C LEU A 22 1.93 -7.52 -8.88
N TYR A 23 1.10 -7.05 -9.80
CA TYR A 23 0.47 -7.89 -10.81
C TYR A 23 0.71 -7.32 -12.21
N ARG A 24 1.31 -8.12 -13.11
CA ARG A 24 1.67 -7.73 -14.48
C ARG A 24 2.42 -6.39 -14.57
N GLY A 25 3.37 -6.16 -13.66
CA GLY A 25 4.15 -4.90 -13.58
C GLY A 25 3.40 -3.71 -12.98
N ARG A 26 2.10 -3.84 -12.68
CA ARG A 26 1.31 -2.81 -12.02
C ARG A 26 1.27 -3.06 -10.52
N CYS A 27 1.56 -2.02 -9.75
CA CYS A 27 1.44 -2.05 -8.29
C CYS A 27 0.02 -1.66 -7.88
N TYR A 28 -0.67 -2.58 -7.22
CA TYR A 28 -1.96 -2.34 -6.60
C TYR A 28 -1.74 -2.18 -5.10
N CYS A 29 -2.21 -1.07 -4.56
CA CYS A 29 -2.09 -0.74 -3.15
C CYS A 29 -3.48 -0.45 -2.59
N LYS A 30 -3.79 -1.05 -1.44
CA LYS A 30 -5.02 -0.76 -0.70
C LYS A 30 -4.69 -0.58 0.77
N CYS A 31 -5.00 0.59 1.29
CA CYS A 31 -4.89 0.87 2.72
C CYS A 31 -6.10 0.33 3.45
N LEU A 32 -5.88 -0.22 4.64
CA LEU A 32 -6.91 -0.82 5.48
C LEU A 32 -6.84 -0.20 6.87
N ARG A 33 -7.99 -0.06 7.53
CA ARG A 33 -8.12 0.49 8.89
C ARG A 33 -7.52 1.90 8.99
N CYS A 34 -7.98 2.74 8.07
CA CYS A 34 -8.06 4.18 8.20
C CYS A 34 -9.54 4.48 8.55
#